data_AF-A0A3A5M6R5-F1
#
_entry.id   AF-A0A3A5M6R5-F1
#
_cell.length_a   1.000
_cell.length_b   1.000
_cell.length_c   1.000
_cell.angle_alpha   90.00
_cell.angle_beta   90.00
_cell.angle_gamma   90.00
#
_symmetry.space_group_name_H-M   'P 1'
#
loop_
_entity.id
_entity.type
_entity.pdbx_description
1 polymer ?
#
loop_
_entity_poly.entity_id
_entity_poly.type
_entity_poly.pdbx_seq_one_letter_code
_entity_poly.pdbx_strand_id
1 'polypeptide(L)'
;MSDVFWEAQEDEEPEPSELTYRRPWWVTVGALVDLILLMIVVPVGILSLIPFVFLVYVFFAQVLVWISPILILLNASIFWWSFRRKQAATTALAALGIAFVTLAFVVVRLWQAPIVILGLTLGR
;
A
#
# COMPACT_ATOMS: atom_id res chain seq x y z
N MET A 1 49.61 -1.67 -15.57
CA MET A 1 48.85 -2.68 -14.83
C MET A 1 48.07 -1.92 -13.78
N SER A 2 46.81 -1.59 -14.07
CA SER A 2 45.94 -0.81 -13.20
C SER A 2 45.01 -1.77 -12.47
N ASP A 3 45.34 -2.07 -11.22
CA ASP A 3 44.54 -2.87 -10.30
C ASP A 3 43.35 -2.04 -9.79
N VAL A 4 42.46 -1.62 -10.68
CA VAL A 4 41.22 -0.91 -10.34
C VAL A 4 40.09 -1.50 -11.19
N PHE A 5 39.90 -2.80 -11.07
CA PHE A 5 38.74 -3.49 -11.60
C PHE A 5 38.09 -4.20 -10.44
N TRP A 6 36.95 -3.67 -10.01
CA TRP A 6 35.95 -4.39 -9.22
C TRP A 6 36.52 -5.15 -8.02
N GLU A 7 36.48 -4.53 -6.84
CA GLU A 7 36.32 -5.33 -5.62
C GLU A 7 35.08 -6.20 -5.87
N ALA A 8 35.31 -7.49 -6.11
CA ALA A 8 34.23 -8.46 -6.10
C ALA A 8 33.52 -8.25 -4.77
N GLN A 9 32.22 -7.96 -4.82
CA GLN A 9 31.36 -8.06 -3.65
C GLN A 9 31.42 -9.52 -3.19
N GLU A 10 32.48 -9.85 -2.44
CA GLU A 10 32.59 -11.08 -1.69
C GLU A 10 31.62 -10.95 -0.51
N ASP A 11 30.68 -11.90 -0.47
CA ASP A 11 29.81 -12.22 0.65
C ASP A 11 28.59 -11.32 0.91
N GLU A 12 27.81 -11.00 -0.12
CA GLU A 12 26.35 -10.97 0.09
C GLU A 12 25.85 -12.42 0.02
N GLU A 13 25.52 -13.01 1.18
CA GLU A 13 24.70 -14.21 1.26
C GLU A 13 23.57 -14.06 0.23
N PRO A 14 23.38 -15.00 -0.72
CA PRO A 14 22.33 -14.85 -1.71
C PRO A 14 21.03 -14.64 -0.95
N GLU A 15 20.40 -13.47 -1.11
CA GLU A 15 19.12 -13.17 -0.47
C GLU A 15 18.22 -14.37 -0.72
N PRO A 16 17.81 -15.10 0.34
CA PRO A 16 17.13 -16.36 0.16
C PRO A 16 15.89 -16.06 -0.67
N SER A 17 15.85 -16.59 -1.89
CA SER A 17 14.86 -16.18 -2.89
C SER A 17 13.46 -16.15 -2.25
N GLU A 18 12.69 -15.09 -2.47
CA GLU A 18 11.35 -14.95 -1.89
C GLU A 18 10.38 -16.10 -2.28
N LEU A 19 10.82 -16.99 -3.16
CA LEU A 19 10.13 -18.18 -3.67
C LEU A 19 10.27 -19.41 -2.76
N THR A 20 11.19 -19.43 -1.79
CA THR A 20 11.40 -20.58 -0.91
C THR A 20 10.22 -20.81 0.04
N TYR A 21 9.43 -19.78 0.32
CA TYR A 21 8.34 -19.86 1.30
C TYR A 21 6.96 -20.03 0.64
N ARG A 22 6.20 -21.05 1.05
CA ARG A 22 4.81 -21.24 0.62
C ARG A 22 3.94 -20.10 1.14
N ARG A 23 3.61 -19.15 0.26
CA ARG A 23 2.76 -17.99 0.59
C ARG A 23 1.33 -18.47 0.89
N PRO A 24 0.73 -18.12 2.04
CA PRO A 24 -0.66 -18.43 2.30
C PRO A 24 -1.54 -17.61 1.35
N TRP A 25 -2.67 -18.19 0.93
CA TRP A 25 -3.53 -17.62 -0.10
C TRP A 25 -4.01 -16.19 0.23
N TRP A 26 -4.25 -15.88 1.50
CA TRP A 26 -4.70 -14.55 1.94
C TRP A 26 -3.66 -13.44 1.74
N VAL A 27 -2.36 -13.77 1.83
CA VAL A 27 -1.28 -12.79 1.54
C VAL A 27 -1.26 -12.47 0.06
N THR A 28 -1.41 -13.49 -0.79
CA THR A 28 -1.45 -13.30 -2.25
C THR A 28 -2.68 -12.48 -2.67
N VAL A 29 -3.85 -12.79 -2.11
CA VAL A 29 -5.08 -12.01 -2.37
C VAL A 29 -4.93 -10.57 -1.90
N GLY A 30 -4.40 -10.35 -0.70
CA GLY A 30 -4.20 -8.99 -0.19
C GLY A 30 -3.19 -8.19 -1.01
N ALA A 31 -2.05 -8.79 -1.36
CA ALA A 31 -1.07 -8.16 -2.25
C ALA A 31 -1.67 -7.84 -3.63
N LEU A 32 -2.54 -8.69 -4.16
CA LEU A 32 -3.25 -8.41 -5.40
C LEU A 32 -4.20 -7.21 -5.26
N VAL A 33 -4.93 -7.13 -4.15
CA VAL A 33 -5.78 -5.96 -3.84
C VAL A 33 -4.95 -4.69 -3.73
N ASP A 34 -3.83 -4.71 -3.01
CA ASP A 34 -2.95 -3.55 -2.87
C ASP A 34 -2.33 -3.12 -4.22
N LEU A 35 -2.02 -4.08 -5.09
CA LEU A 35 -1.53 -3.79 -6.44
C LEU A 35 -2.62 -3.17 -7.32
N ILE A 36 -3.86 -3.65 -7.24
CA ILE A 36 -5.00 -3.03 -7.93
C ILE A 36 -5.22 -1.61 -7.39
N LEU A 37 -5.17 -1.43 -6.06
CA LEU A 37 -5.29 -0.12 -5.43
C LEU A 37 -4.19 0.82 -5.90
N LEU A 38 -2.94 0.39 -5.93
CA LEU A 38 -1.82 1.17 -6.45
C LEU A 38 -2.08 1.63 -7.89
N MET A 39 -2.51 0.69 -8.75
CA MET A 39 -2.80 0.95 -10.16
C MET A 39 -3.98 1.91 -10.38
N ILE A 40 -4.88 2.07 -9.41
CA ILE A 40 -6.02 2.99 -9.50
C ILE A 40 -5.68 4.32 -8.82
N VAL A 41 -5.20 4.27 -7.58
CA VAL A 41 -4.95 5.43 -6.73
C VAL A 41 -3.87 6.33 -7.33
N VAL A 42 -2.80 5.77 -7.90
CA VAL A 42 -1.71 6.60 -8.44
C VAL A 42 -2.18 7.39 -9.67
N PRO A 43 -2.76 6.79 -10.72
CA PRO A 43 -3.26 7.57 -11.86
C PRO A 43 -4.34 8.57 -11.47
N VAL A 44 -5.31 8.17 -10.63
CA VAL A 44 -6.37 9.09 -10.18
C VAL A 44 -5.79 10.22 -9.34
N GLY A 45 -4.79 9.93 -8.50
CA GLY A 45 -4.04 10.91 -7.73
C GLY A 45 -3.33 11.93 -8.61
N ILE A 46 -2.67 11.50 -9.68
CA ILE A 46 -2.06 12.41 -10.67
C ILE A 46 -3.12 13.26 -11.37
N LEU A 47 -4.21 12.64 -11.83
CA LEU A 47 -5.30 13.36 -12.50
C LEU A 47 -6.01 14.34 -11.56
N SER A 48 -5.98 14.11 -10.23
CA SER A 48 -6.58 14.99 -9.23
C SER A 48 -5.98 16.41 -9.20
N LEU A 49 -4.80 16.62 -9.79
CA LEU A 49 -4.24 17.95 -10.04
C LEU A 49 -5.17 18.82 -10.91
N ILE A 50 -6.04 18.18 -11.70
CA ILE A 50 -7.08 18.85 -12.48
C ILE A 50 -8.32 19.02 -11.60
N PRO A 51 -8.81 20.25 -11.36
CA PRO A 51 -9.91 20.52 -10.43
C PRO A 51 -11.18 19.69 -10.68
N PHE A 52 -11.51 19.41 -11.94
CA PHE A 52 -12.67 18.60 -12.30
C PHE A 52 -12.54 17.14 -11.82
N VAL A 53 -11.35 16.56 -11.95
CA VAL A 53 -11.09 15.16 -11.57
C VAL A 53 -10.87 15.02 -10.06
N PHE A 54 -10.50 16.12 -9.39
CA PHE A 54 -10.35 16.14 -7.94
C PHE A 54 -11.60 15.65 -7.19
N LEU A 55 -12.81 16.00 -7.65
CA LEU A 55 -14.05 15.51 -7.05
C LEU A 55 -14.21 13.99 -7.15
N VAL A 56 -13.79 13.40 -8.27
CA VAL A 56 -13.79 11.94 -8.47
C VAL A 56 -12.79 11.29 -7.50
N TYR A 57 -11.63 11.90 -7.31
CA TYR A 57 -10.64 11.44 -6.35
C TYR A 57 -11.17 11.51 -4.90
N VAL A 58 -11.87 12.58 -4.52
CA VAL A 58 -12.51 12.70 -3.20
C VAL A 58 -13.54 11.58 -2.99
N PHE A 59 -14.35 11.27 -4.00
CA PHE A 59 -15.28 10.13 -3.92
C PHE A 59 -14.55 8.81 -3.70
N PHE A 60 -13.46 8.56 -4.45
CA PHE A 60 -12.65 7.36 -4.27
C PHE A 60 -12.01 7.30 -2.87
N ALA A 61 -11.54 8.43 -2.35
CA ALA A 61 -11.02 8.56 -1.00
C ALA A 61 -12.10 8.24 0.06
N GLN A 62 -13.35 8.67 -0.12
CA GLN A 62 -14.46 8.30 0.77
C GLN A 62 -14.70 6.79 0.77
N VAL A 63 -14.69 6.15 -0.40
CA VAL A 63 -14.85 4.69 -0.51
C VAL A 63 -13.70 3.97 0.21
N LEU A 64 -12.45 4.43 0.04
CA LEU A 64 -11.29 3.88 0.74
C LEU A 64 -11.40 4.04 2.26
N VAL A 65 -11.82 5.21 2.74
CA VAL A 65 -12.05 5.45 4.18
C VAL A 65 -13.16 4.55 4.70
N TRP A 66 -14.20 4.30 3.91
CA TRP A 66 -15.29 3.41 4.28
C TRP A 66 -14.83 1.97 4.54
N ILE A 67 -13.95 1.42 3.70
CA ILE A 67 -13.37 0.07 3.88
C ILE A 67 -12.07 0.06 4.70
N SER A 68 -11.62 1.22 5.19
CA SER A 68 -10.31 1.38 5.81
C SER A 68 -9.98 0.43 6.95
N PRO A 69 -10.90 0.04 7.87
CA PRO A 69 -10.54 -0.86 8.95
C PRO A 69 -10.13 -2.24 8.45
N ILE A 70 -10.81 -2.72 7.39
CA ILE A 70 -10.50 -4.00 6.77
C ILE A 70 -9.13 -3.91 6.08
N LEU A 71 -8.90 -2.85 5.30
CA LEU A 71 -7.62 -2.64 4.62
C LEU A 71 -6.45 -2.52 5.59
N ILE A 72 -6.62 -1.79 6.70
CA ILE A 72 -5.58 -1.63 7.73
C ILE A 72 -5.28 -2.97 8.40
N LEU A 73 -6.31 -3.73 8.80
CA LEU A 73 -6.12 -5.03 9.45
C LEU A 73 -5.43 -6.03 8.51
N LEU A 74 -5.83 -6.04 7.23
CA LEU A 74 -5.22 -6.88 6.21
C LEU A 74 -3.75 -6.50 6.00
N ASN A 75 -3.47 -5.22 5.75
CA ASN A 75 -2.12 -4.74 5.49
C ASN A 75 -1.20 -4.90 6.70
N ALA A 76 -1.68 -4.64 7.93
CA ALA A 76 -0.91 -4.87 9.14
C ALA A 76 -0.57 -6.36 9.32
N SER A 77 -1.50 -7.26 8.99
CA SER A 77 -1.28 -8.71 9.03
C SER A 77 -0.25 -9.16 7.99
N ILE A 78 -0.33 -8.63 6.76
CA ILE A 78 0.64 -8.91 5.69
C ILE A 78 2.01 -8.36 6.07
N PHE A 79 2.08 -7.11 6.51
CA PHE A 79 3.32 -6.47 6.94
C PHE A 79 4.01 -7.28 8.03
N TRP A 80 3.29 -7.67 9.08
CA TRP A 80 3.84 -8.50 10.16
C TRP A 80 4.36 -9.86 9.66
N TRP A 81 3.59 -10.51 8.80
CA TRP A 81 3.92 -11.80 8.23
C TRP A 81 5.15 -11.74 7.30
N SER A 82 5.20 -10.74 6.42
CA SER A 82 6.26 -10.52 5.44
C SER A 82 7.55 -10.04 6.10
N PHE A 83 7.44 -9.16 7.10
CA PHE A 83 8.58 -8.67 7.88
C PHE A 83 9.31 -9.80 8.60
N ARG A 84 8.57 -10.70 9.26
CA ARG A 84 9.15 -11.89 9.90
C ARG A 84 9.86 -12.84 8.93
N ARG A 85 9.57 -12.75 7.63
CA ARG A 85 10.09 -13.65 6.59
C ARG A 85 11.03 -12.95 5.61
N LYS A 86 11.41 -11.71 5.90
CA LYS A 86 12.33 -10.89 5.09
C LYS A 86 11.88 -10.74 3.62
N GLN A 87 10.58 -10.74 3.35
CA GLN A 87 10.07 -10.49 1.99
C GLN A 87 9.93 -8.99 1.77
N ALA A 88 10.95 -8.36 1.22
CA ALA A 88 11.03 -6.90 1.08
C ALA A 88 9.91 -6.35 0.19
N ALA A 89 9.62 -7.00 -0.94
CA ALA A 89 8.64 -6.50 -1.89
C ALA A 89 7.21 -6.49 -1.32
N THR A 90 6.80 -7.57 -0.65
CA THR A 90 5.47 -7.67 -0.04
C THR A 90 5.33 -6.79 1.20
N THR A 91 6.40 -6.60 1.97
CA THR A 91 6.43 -5.67 3.10
C THR A 91 6.24 -4.22 2.63
N ALA A 92 6.95 -3.82 1.57
CA ALA A 92 6.82 -2.48 1.00
C ALA A 92 5.42 -2.24 0.43
N LEU A 93 4.84 -3.22 -0.27
CA LEU A 93 3.47 -3.13 -0.78
C LEU A 93 2.44 -2.97 0.34
N ALA A 94 2.58 -3.72 1.43
CA ALA A 94 1.69 -3.60 2.58
C ALA A 94 1.81 -2.23 3.29
N ALA A 95 3.03 -1.70 3.40
CA ALA A 95 3.25 -0.35 3.92
C ALA A 95 2.62 0.73 3.02
N LEU A 96 2.71 0.57 1.70
CA LEU A 96 2.03 1.43 0.74
C LEU A 96 0.51 1.37 0.88
N GLY A 97 -0.07 0.18 1.09
CA GLY A 97 -1.51 0.02 1.34
C GLY A 97 -1.98 0.83 2.55
N ILE A 98 -1.22 0.79 3.66
CA ILE A 98 -1.50 1.62 4.84
C ILE A 98 -1.39 3.11 4.50
N ALA A 99 -0.33 3.50 3.78
CA ALA A 99 -0.13 4.90 3.38
C ALA A 99 -1.28 5.43 2.51
N PHE A 100 -1.83 4.62 1.59
CA PHE A 100 -2.99 5.02 0.78
C PHE A 100 -4.24 5.25 1.63
N VAL A 101 -4.48 4.39 2.63
CA VAL A 101 -5.59 4.59 3.56
C VAL A 101 -5.41 5.88 4.37
N THR A 102 -4.20 6.15 4.85
CA THR A 102 -3.90 7.40 5.57
C THR A 102 -4.10 8.62 4.67
N LEU A 103 -3.62 8.57 3.43
CA LEU A 103 -3.79 9.66 2.46
C LEU A 103 -5.27 9.92 2.19
N ALA A 104 -6.05 8.87 1.95
CA ALA A 104 -7.50 8.96 1.74
C ALA A 104 -8.19 9.63 2.93
N PHE A 105 -7.81 9.27 4.16
CA PHE A 105 -8.34 9.89 5.37
C PHE A 105 -8.02 11.39 5.44
N VAL A 106 -6.78 11.78 5.15
CA VAL A 106 -6.36 13.19 5.11
C VAL A 106 -7.16 13.97 4.06
N VAL A 107 -7.33 13.41 2.86
CA VAL A 107 -8.08 14.05 1.76
C VAL A 107 -9.54 14.29 2.15
N VAL A 108 -10.22 13.27 2.69
CA VAL A 108 -11.61 13.39 3.14
C VAL A 108 -11.74 14.43 4.25
N ARG A 109 -10.78 14.46 5.19
CA ARG A 109 -10.78 15.42 6.29
C ARG A 109 -10.56 16.86 5.82
N LEU A 110 -9.61 17.08 4.90
CA LEU A 110 -9.34 18.41 4.33
C LEU A 110 -10.53 18.92 3.50
N TRP A 111 -11.24 18.03 2.82
CA TRP A 111 -12.46 18.37 2.09
C TRP A 111 -13.68 18.59 3.01
N GLN A 112 -13.54 18.39 4.32
CA GLN A 112 -14.65 18.46 5.29
C GLN A 112 -15.81 17.53 4.91
N ALA A 113 -15.52 16.45 4.19
CA ALA A 113 -16.52 15.43 3.87
C ALA A 113 -16.85 14.61 5.12
N PRO A 114 -18.09 14.07 5.21
CA PRO A 114 -18.45 13.18 6.30
C PRO A 114 -17.55 11.93 6.27
N ILE A 115 -16.91 11.65 7.40
CA ILE A 115 -16.08 10.46 7.56
C ILE A 115 -17.02 9.29 7.86
N VAL A 116 -17.22 8.41 6.89
CA VAL A 116 -18.02 7.19 7.06
C VAL A 116 -17.07 6.01 7.08
N ILE A 117 -17.10 5.22 8.16
CA ILE A 117 -16.29 4.03 8.32
C ILE A 117 -17.22 2.84 8.52
N LEU A 118 -17.20 1.85 7.62
CA LEU A 118 -18.08 0.68 7.65
C LEU A 118 -19.58 1.00 7.86
N GLY A 119 -20.03 2.13 7.33
CA GLY A 119 -21.43 2.59 7.42
C GLY A 119 -21.75 3.41 8.67
N LEU A 120 -20.80 3.57 9.59
CA LEU A 120 -20.93 4.46 10.74
C LEU A 120 -20.34 5.84 10.39
N THR A 121 -21.17 6.88 10.46
CA THR A 121 -20.73 8.27 10.34
C THR A 121 -20.00 8.68 11.62
N LEU A 122 -18.71 8.95 11.52
CA LEU A 122 -17.86 9.42 12.61
C LEU A 122 -17.96 10.95 12.70
N GLY A 123 -19.06 11.43 13.30
CA GLY A 123 -19.24 12.82 13.75
C GLY A 123 -19.39 13.90 12.67
N ARG A 124 -20.21 14.91 12.98
CA ARG A 124 -20.23 16.21 12.30
C ARG A 124 -18.97 17.01 12.64
#